data_AF-A0A524HEF9-F1
#
_entry.id   AF-A0A524HEF9-F1
#
_cell.length_a   1.000
_cell.length_b   1.000
_cell.length_c   1.000
_cell.angle_alpha   90.00
_cell.angle_beta   90.00
_cell.angle_gamma   90.00
#
_symmetry.space_group_name_H-M   'P 1'
#
loop_
_entity.id
_entity.type
_entity.pdbx_description
1 polymer ?
#
loop_
_entity_poly.entity_id
_entity_poly.type
_entity_poly.pdbx_seq_one_letter_code
_entity_poly.pdbx_strand_id
1 'polypeptide(L)'
;MQKFSRKGWLCKTYEGELWQSVVTNVSPTIWLFSVRDDAVARSLDTLVGRPVRVHYTEHRGVPTDCFAETPYFVDAVAVVPE
;
A
#
# COMPACT_ATOMS: atom_id res chain seq x y z
N MET A 1 7.61 0.87 4.93
CA MET A 1 6.18 0.48 5.08
C MET A 1 5.90 0.18 6.53
N GLN A 2 4.82 0.70 7.13
CA GLN A 2 4.56 0.51 8.57
C GLN A 2 3.56 -0.62 8.84
N LYS A 3 2.46 -0.68 8.08
CA LYS A 3 1.39 -1.63 8.31
C LYS A 3 0.89 -2.18 6.98
N PHE A 4 0.64 -3.48 6.97
CA PHE A 4 0.06 -4.20 5.85
C PHE A 4 -0.85 -5.28 6.40
N SER A 5 -2.09 -5.34 5.94
CA SER A 5 -3.09 -6.24 6.49
C SER A 5 -4.09 -6.70 5.44
N ARG A 6 -4.52 -7.95 5.52
CA ARG A 6 -5.60 -8.47 4.70
C ARG A 6 -6.93 -8.25 5.41
N LYS A 7 -7.75 -7.36 4.89
CA LYS A 7 -9.03 -6.95 5.48
C LYS A 7 -10.20 -7.51 4.68
N GLY A 8 -11.40 -7.45 5.26
CA GLY A 8 -12.64 -7.91 4.66
C GLY A 8 -13.08 -9.32 5.07
N TRP A 9 -14.39 -9.56 5.04
CA TRP A 9 -15.00 -10.85 5.39
C TRP A 9 -15.46 -11.61 4.15
N LEU A 10 -16.23 -10.95 3.26
CA LEU A 10 -16.72 -11.52 2.01
C LEU A 10 -15.72 -11.32 0.84
N CYS A 11 -15.27 -10.07 0.64
CA CYS A 11 -14.23 -9.72 -0.33
C CYS A 11 -12.97 -9.35 0.46
N LYS A 12 -11.92 -10.17 0.38
CA LYS A 12 -10.67 -9.87 1.09
C LYS A 12 -9.74 -9.04 0.22
N THR A 13 -9.37 -7.86 0.69
CA THR A 13 -8.39 -6.98 0.03
C THR A 13 -7.16 -6.82 0.91
N TYR A 14 -6.02 -6.52 0.29
CA TYR A 14 -4.80 -6.19 1.01
C TYR A 14 -4.67 -4.68 1.10
N GLU A 15 -4.50 -4.17 2.31
CA GLU A 15 -4.49 -2.75 2.61
C GLU A 15 -3.20 -2.40 3.35
N GLY A 16 -2.52 -1.36 2.90
CA GLY A 16 -1.23 -0.95 3.43
C GLY A 16 -1.11 0.53 3.71
N GLU A 17 -0.17 0.85 4.60
CA GLU A 17 0.13 2.20 5.06
C GLU A 17 1.62 2.50 4.85
N LEU A 18 1.91 3.55 4.08
CA LEU A 18 3.26 4.03 3.78
C LEU A 18 3.47 5.41 4.40
N TRP A 19 4.65 5.62 4.98
CA TRP A 19 5.05 6.90 5.55
C TRP A 19 5.82 7.66 4.47
N GLN A 20 5.19 8.70 3.92
CA GLN A 20 5.84 9.60 2.98
C GLN A 20 6.57 10.67 3.78
N SER A 21 7.89 10.51 3.93
CA SER A 21 8.74 11.55 4.51
C SER A 21 9.11 12.53 3.39
N VAL A 22 8.60 13.76 3.50
CA VAL A 22 8.86 14.82 2.51
C VAL A 22 10.02 15.70 2.96
N VAL A 23 10.21 15.85 4.28
CA VAL A 23 11.26 16.68 4.90
C VAL A 23 11.60 16.13 6.30
N THR A 24 12.89 16.13 6.67
CA THR A 24 13.33 15.85 8.04
C THR A 24 12.74 16.90 9.01
N ASN A 25 12.34 16.49 10.22
CA ASN A 25 11.74 17.37 11.24
C ASN A 25 10.28 17.79 10.98
N VAL A 26 9.60 17.18 10.01
CA VAL A 26 8.16 17.29 9.82
C VAL A 26 7.52 15.91 10.02
N SER A 27 6.34 15.88 10.65
CA SER A 27 5.56 14.65 10.77
C SER A 27 5.26 14.09 9.37
N PRO A 28 5.65 12.84 9.07
CA PRO A 28 5.44 12.25 7.76
C PRO A 28 3.96 12.03 7.49
N THR A 29 3.57 12.20 6.23
CA THR A 29 2.19 11.97 5.79
C THR A 29 1.97 10.46 5.64
N ILE A 30 0.91 9.94 6.25
CA ILE A 30 0.48 8.56 6.04
C ILE A 30 -0.25 8.50 4.71
N TRP A 31 0.24 7.65 3.81
CA TRP A 31 -0.38 7.34 2.54
C TRP A 31 -0.92 5.92 2.56
N LEU A 32 -2.22 5.80 2.29
CA LEU A 32 -2.95 4.53 2.29
C LEU A 32 -3.05 4.01 0.85
N PHE A 33 -2.92 2.71 0.69
CA PHE A 33 -3.05 2.06 -0.61
C PHE A 33 -3.63 0.66 -0.48
N SER A 34 -4.17 0.18 -1.59
CA SER A 34 -4.77 -1.14 -1.71
C SER A 34 -3.98 -2.00 -2.71
N VAL A 35 -3.97 -3.31 -2.50
CA VAL A 35 -3.27 -4.28 -3.36
C VAL A 35 -4.25 -5.38 -3.74
N ARG A 36 -4.32 -5.66 -5.05
CA ARG A 36 -5.17 -6.71 -5.60
C ARG A 36 -4.41 -7.96 -6.01
N ASP A 37 -3.14 -7.82 -6.37
CA ASP A 37 -2.29 -8.93 -6.79
C ASP A 37 -1.67 -9.63 -5.57
N ASP A 38 -1.96 -10.92 -5.40
CA ASP A 38 -1.43 -11.74 -4.31
C ASP A 38 0.11 -11.85 -4.33
N ALA A 39 0.74 -11.83 -5.50
CA ALA A 39 2.20 -11.89 -5.63
C ALA A 39 2.86 -10.59 -5.16
N VAL A 40 2.25 -9.45 -5.49
CA VAL A 40 2.68 -8.14 -5.00
C VAL A 40 2.46 -8.06 -3.49
N ALA A 41 1.30 -8.52 -3.00
CA ALA A 41 0.99 -8.55 -1.58
C ALA A 41 2.02 -9.37 -0.78
N ARG A 42 2.37 -10.57 -1.25
CA ARG A 42 3.43 -11.39 -0.61
C ARG A 42 4.78 -10.69 -0.61
N SER A 43 5.13 -10.03 -1.71
CA SER A 43 6.39 -9.28 -1.80
C SER A 43 6.42 -8.15 -0.77
N LEU A 44 5.33 -7.38 -0.67
CA LEU A 44 5.17 -6.29 0.31
C LEU A 44 5.21 -6.77 1.76
N ASP A 45 4.61 -7.92 2.06
CA ASP A 45 4.61 -8.51 3.40
C ASP A 45 6.05 -8.77 3.89
N THR A 46 6.95 -9.23 3.01
CA THR A 46 8.38 -9.41 3.34
C THR A 46 9.15 -8.10 3.49
N LEU A 47 8.57 -6.96 3.09
CA LEU A 47 9.21 -5.65 3.06
C LEU A 47 8.70 -4.70 4.15
N VAL A 48 7.81 -5.17 5.03
CA VAL A 48 7.33 -4.40 6.18
C VAL A 48 8.52 -3.98 7.06
N GLY A 49 8.51 -2.72 7.49
CA GLY A 49 9.62 -2.11 8.24
C GLY A 49 10.76 -1.54 7.40
N ARG A 50 10.82 -1.81 6.09
CA ARG A 50 11.88 -1.28 5.20
C ARG A 50 11.43 -0.03 4.42
N PRO A 51 12.38 0.84 4.02
CA PRO A 51 12.12 1.89 3.05
C PRO A 51 11.88 1.26 1.67
N VAL A 52 10.74 1.58 1.07
CA VAL A 52 10.31 1.03 -0.21
C VAL A 52 9.76 2.13 -1.09
N ARG A 53 9.94 1.94 -2.39
CA ARG A 53 9.25 2.68 -3.44
C ARG A 53 8.19 1.78 -4.03
N VAL A 54 6.97 2.27 -4.11
CA VAL A 54 5.85 1.56 -4.72
C VAL A 54 5.46 2.24 -6.03
N HIS A 55 5.10 1.45 -7.01
CA HIS A 55 4.39 1.91 -8.21
C HIS A 55 2.90 1.65 -7.99
N TYR A 56 2.06 2.59 -8.43
CA TYR A 56 0.63 2.51 -8.24
C TYR A 56 -0.13 3.06 -9.44
N THR A 57 -1.34 2.56 -9.62
CA THR A 57 -2.34 3.05 -10.57
C THR A 57 -3.51 3.66 -9.80
N GLU A 58 -4.00 4.82 -10.26
CA GLU A 58 -5.17 5.47 -9.67
C GLU A 58 -6.42 5.09 -10.45
N HIS A 59 -7.34 4.37 -9.79
CA HIS A 59 -8.64 4.04 -10.35
C HIS A 59 -9.71 4.88 -9.63
N ARG A 60 -10.19 5.93 -10.31
CA ARG A 60 -11.25 6.80 -9.77
C ARG A 60 -12.60 6.11 -9.82
N GLY A 61 -13.37 6.24 -8.75
CA GLY A 61 -14.73 5.71 -8.66
C GLY A 61 -14.81 4.23 -8.27
N VAL A 62 -13.96 3.78 -7.35
CA VAL A 62 -14.09 2.45 -6.73
C VAL A 62 -15.49 2.34 -6.10
N PRO A 63 -16.37 1.46 -6.60
CA PRO A 63 -17.79 1.52 -6.27
C PRO A 63 -18.11 0.98 -4.89
N THR A 64 -17.28 0.10 -4.33
CA THR A 64 -17.45 -0.47 -2.99
C THR A 64 -16.10 -0.87 -2.37
N ASP A 65 -16.05 -0.93 -1.04
CA ASP A 65 -14.88 -1.39 -0.27
C ASP A 65 -14.54 -2.87 -0.54
N CYS A 66 -15.41 -3.62 -1.22
CA CYS A 66 -15.12 -4.98 -1.69
C CYS A 66 -14.00 -5.01 -2.74
N PHE A 67 -13.72 -3.88 -3.41
CA PHE A 67 -12.67 -3.78 -4.42
C PHE A 67 -11.36 -3.21 -3.87
N ALA A 68 -11.44 -2.24 -2.95
CA ALA A 68 -10.32 -1.61 -2.24
C ALA A 68 -10.84 -0.55 -1.26
N GLU A 69 -10.09 -0.27 -0.18
CA GLU A 69 -10.38 0.89 0.69
C GLU A 69 -9.93 2.24 0.07
N THR A 70 -9.07 2.19 -0.95
CA THR A 70 -8.50 3.40 -1.58
C THR A 70 -8.56 3.33 -3.11
N PRO A 71 -8.54 4.47 -3.82
CA PRO A 71 -8.41 4.50 -5.27
C PRO A 71 -6.98 4.21 -5.76
N TYR A 72 -6.02 4.01 -4.85
CA TYR A 72 -4.61 3.81 -5.16
C TYR A 72 -4.24 2.34 -5.10
N PHE A 73 -4.02 1.74 -6.27
CA PHE A 73 -3.74 0.32 -6.41
C PHE A 73 -2.25 0.12 -6.65
N VAL A 74 -1.55 -0.45 -5.68
CA VAL A 74 -0.13 -0.77 -5.83
C VAL A 74 0.03 -2.05 -6.67
N ASP A 75 0.84 -1.95 -7.71
CA ASP A 75 1.08 -3.02 -8.69
C ASP A 75 2.55 -3.51 -8.71
N ALA A 76 3.49 -2.72 -8.19
CA ALA A 76 4.89 -3.12 -8.05
C ALA A 76 5.57 -2.45 -6.86
N VAL A 77 6.62 -3.11 -6.35
CA VAL A 77 7.46 -2.60 -5.27
C VAL A 77 8.93 -2.77 -5.59
N ALA A 78 9.73 -1.77 -5.19
CA ALA A 78 11.18 -1.81 -5.20
C ALA A 78 11.74 -1.38 -3.84
N VAL A 79 12.83 -2.01 -3.41
CA VAL A 79 13.61 -1.54 -2.26
C VAL A 79 14.35 -0.27 -2.66
N VAL A 80 14.33 0.74 -1.80
CA VAL A 80 15.17 1.93 -1.98
C VAL A 80 16.53 1.59 -1.37
N PRO A 81 17.62 1.56 -2.16
CA PRO A 81 18.96 1.43 -1.59
C PRO A 81 19.27 2.67 -0.74
N GLU A 82 19.95 2.45 0.40
CA GLU A 82 20.41 3.52 1.29
C GLU A 82 21.38 4.48 0.62
#